data_AF-A0A959KUH3-F1
#
_entry.id   AF-A0A959KUH3-F1
#
_cell.length_a   1.000
_cell.length_b   1.000
_cell.length_c   1.000
_cell.angle_alpha   90.00
_cell.angle_beta   90.00
_cell.angle_gamma   90.00
#
_symmetry.space_group_name_H-M   'P 1'
#
loop_
_entity.id
_entity.type
_entity.pdbx_description
1 polymer ?
#
loop_
_entity_poly.entity_id
_entity_poly.type
_entity_poly.pdbx_seq_one_letter_code
_entity_poly.pdbx_strand_id
1 'polypeptide(L)'
;RSAVSFRSSWLGSYFTRSMDPATSSRKMKAFKGHIPERDLDAPAVIAEFIQQQETLLKLIRKARQVDLRAIRIPISLTSLIRLKLGDVFQFLAAHDERHLQQAKRNLPQEALSKV
;
A
#
# COMPACT_ATOMS: atom_id res chain seq x y z
N ARG A 1 23.48 0.55 -18.40
CA ARG A 1 22.94 -0.78 -18.06
C ARG A 1 21.49 -0.80 -18.50
N SER A 2 21.10 -1.64 -19.46
CA SER A 2 19.69 -1.84 -19.82
C SER A 2 18.94 -2.29 -18.57
N ALA A 3 17.92 -1.53 -18.15
CA ALA A 3 17.14 -1.88 -16.98
C ALA A 3 16.40 -3.19 -17.24
N VAL A 4 16.77 -4.26 -16.54
CA VAL A 4 15.95 -5.47 -16.49
C VAL A 4 14.63 -5.05 -15.85
N SER A 5 13.54 -5.08 -16.62
CA SER A 5 12.22 -4.72 -16.11
C SER A 5 11.77 -5.75 -15.07
N PHE A 6 11.18 -5.27 -13.97
CA PHE A 6 10.60 -6.16 -12.98
C PHE A 6 9.29 -6.75 -13.55
N ARG A 7 9.13 -8.08 -13.40
CA ARG A 7 7.87 -8.77 -13.70
C ARG A 7 7.27 -9.32 -12.41
N SER A 8 6.07 -8.83 -12.11
CA SER A 8 5.28 -9.25 -10.95
C SER A 8 4.94 -10.74 -10.99
N SER A 9 4.79 -11.36 -9.82
CA SER A 9 4.20 -12.70 -9.75
C SER A 9 2.70 -12.65 -10.07
N TRP A 10 2.10 -13.78 -10.46
CA TRP A 10 0.65 -13.87 -10.63
C TRP A 10 -0.09 -13.45 -9.34
N LEU A 11 0.37 -13.95 -8.20
CA LEU A 11 -0.21 -13.65 -6.89
C LEU A 11 -0.04 -12.17 -6.53
N GLY A 12 1.16 -11.61 -6.68
CA GLY A 12 1.41 -10.19 -6.45
C GLY A 12 0.55 -9.30 -7.35
N SER A 13 0.47 -9.63 -8.64
CA SER A 13 -0.38 -8.89 -9.58
C SER A 13 -1.87 -8.96 -9.21
N TYR A 14 -2.34 -10.11 -8.71
CA TYR A 14 -3.70 -10.24 -8.20
C TYR A 14 -3.93 -9.34 -6.98
N PHE A 15 -3.02 -9.35 -6.01
CA PHE A 15 -3.11 -8.48 -4.82
C PHE A 15 -3.15 -7.01 -5.22
N THR A 16 -2.21 -6.54 -6.04
CA THR A 16 -2.17 -5.14 -6.49
C THR A 16 -3.45 -4.75 -7.22
N ARG A 17 -3.91 -5.56 -8.19
CA ARG A 17 -5.17 -5.26 -8.93
C ARG A 17 -6.40 -5.27 -8.03
N SER A 18 -6.43 -6.09 -6.99
CA SER A 18 -7.58 -6.08 -6.06
C SER A 18 -7.70 -4.77 -5.28
N MET A 19 -6.58 -4.07 -5.09
CA MET A 19 -6.50 -2.75 -4.44
C MET A 19 -6.59 -1.57 -5.42
N ASP A 20 -6.37 -1.78 -6.72
CA ASP A 20 -6.41 -0.71 -7.71
C ASP A 20 -7.79 -0.02 -7.73
N PRO A 21 -7.87 1.28 -7.37
CA PRO A 21 -9.13 1.98 -7.27
C PRO A 21 -9.79 2.26 -8.62
N ALA A 22 -9.04 2.24 -9.73
CA ALA A 22 -9.57 2.45 -11.07
C ALA A 22 -10.22 1.18 -11.63
N THR A 23 -9.69 0.00 -11.29
CA THR A 23 -10.13 -1.28 -11.86
C THR A 23 -10.96 -2.15 -10.90
N SER A 24 -10.88 -1.91 -9.59
CA SER A 24 -11.56 -2.71 -8.56
C SER A 24 -12.71 -1.94 -7.89
N SER A 25 -13.94 -2.21 -8.31
CA SER A 25 -15.18 -1.72 -7.67
C SER A 25 -15.62 -2.57 -6.46
N ARG A 26 -14.87 -3.61 -6.11
CA ARG A 26 -15.24 -4.55 -5.05
C ARG A 26 -15.12 -3.87 -3.67
N LYS A 27 -16.24 -3.85 -2.94
CA LYS A 27 -16.26 -3.52 -1.51
C LYS A 27 -15.62 -4.67 -0.74
N MET A 28 -14.71 -4.33 0.18
CA MET A 28 -13.97 -5.29 1.01
C MET A 28 -14.15 -4.86 2.47
N LYS A 29 -14.48 -5.82 3.35
CA LYS A 29 -14.45 -5.58 4.80
C LYS A 29 -13.00 -5.59 5.27
N ALA A 30 -12.65 -4.69 6.18
CA ALA A 30 -11.37 -4.74 6.86
C ALA A 30 -11.26 -6.06 7.65
N PHE A 31 -10.06 -6.65 7.67
CA PHE A 31 -9.79 -7.82 8.50
C PHE A 31 -9.85 -7.43 9.98
N LYS A 32 -10.31 -8.34 10.85
CA LYS A 32 -10.57 -8.03 12.27
C LYS A 32 -9.39 -7.38 12.99
N GLY A 33 -8.14 -7.77 12.69
CA GLY A 33 -6.93 -7.19 13.28
C GLY A 33 -6.41 -5.92 12.59
N HIS A 34 -7.14 -5.39 11.61
CA HIS A 34 -6.83 -4.17 10.88
C HIS A 34 -7.99 -3.17 10.95
N ILE A 35 -8.86 -3.31 11.95
CA ILE A 35 -9.90 -2.33 12.27
C ILE A 35 -9.28 -1.39 13.30
N PRO A 36 -9.16 -0.08 13.02
CA PRO A 36 -8.62 0.88 13.97
C PRO A 36 -9.55 1.06 15.17
N GLU A 37 -9.01 1.59 16.27
CA GLU A 37 -9.81 2.03 17.40
C GLU A 37 -10.72 3.21 17.03
N ARG A 38 -11.77 3.43 17.84
CA ARG A 38 -12.77 4.46 17.55
C ARG A 38 -12.29 5.88 17.84
N ASP A 39 -11.42 6.03 18.84
CA ASP A 39 -10.94 7.33 19.30
C ASP A 39 -9.43 7.36 19.06
N LEU A 40 -9.01 8.09 18.03
CA LEU A 40 -7.62 8.18 17.60
C LEU A 40 -7.14 9.62 17.72
N ASP A 41 -5.91 9.78 18.19
CA ASP A 41 -5.18 11.05 18.08
C ASP A 41 -4.84 11.32 16.60
N ALA A 42 -5.69 12.10 15.93
CA ALA A 42 -5.55 12.37 14.50
C ALA A 42 -4.18 12.99 14.13
N PRO A 43 -3.66 14.01 14.83
CA PRO A 43 -2.29 14.49 14.63
C PRO A 43 -1.23 13.38 14.71
N ALA A 44 -1.28 12.51 15.72
CA ALA A 44 -0.32 11.42 15.86
C ALA A 44 -0.41 10.40 14.72
N VAL A 45 -1.63 10.03 14.31
CA VAL A 45 -1.87 9.11 13.18
C VAL A 45 -1.33 9.69 11.87
N ILE A 46 -1.55 10.97 11.62
CA ILE A 46 -1.02 11.64 10.41
C ILE A 46 0.51 11.69 10.44
N ALA A 47 1.12 12.00 11.59
CA ALA A 47 2.56 12.00 11.75
C ALA A 47 3.17 10.60 11.49
N GLU A 48 2.56 9.55 12.03
CA GLU A 48 2.96 8.17 11.79
C GLU A 48 2.85 7.81 10.30
N PHE A 49 1.74 8.14 9.65
CA PHE A 49 1.55 7.90 8.22
C PHE A 49 2.64 8.56 7.39
N ILE A 50 2.97 9.83 7.65
CA ILE A 50 4.04 10.55 6.96
C ILE A 50 5.40 9.86 7.17
N GLN A 51 5.72 9.46 8.40
CA GLN A 51 6.95 8.73 8.71
C GLN A 51 7.03 7.39 7.95
N GLN A 52 5.91 6.68 7.84
CA GLN A 52 5.82 5.43 7.08
C GLN A 52 6.05 5.68 5.58
N GLN A 53 5.49 6.75 5.00
CA GLN A 53 5.74 7.12 3.61
C GLN A 53 7.22 7.47 3.35
N GLU A 54 7.86 8.22 4.25
CA GLU A 54 9.29 8.49 4.14
C GLU A 54 10.13 7.21 4.20
N THR A 55 9.76 6.29 5.07
CA THR A 55 10.43 5.00 5.23
C THR A 55 10.26 4.17 3.96
N LEU A 56 9.06 4.10 3.40
CA LEU A 56 8.77 3.45 2.13
C LEU A 56 9.63 4.02 1.00
N LEU A 57 9.72 5.35 0.88
CA LEU A 57 10.58 6.00 -0.11
C LEU A 57 12.07 5.67 0.08
N LYS A 58 12.56 5.63 1.33
CA LYS A 58 13.93 5.21 1.65
C LYS A 58 14.17 3.74 1.22
N LEU A 59 13.22 2.85 1.49
CA LEU A 59 13.30 1.44 1.10
C LEU A 59 13.29 1.26 -0.42
N ILE A 60 12.43 1.96 -1.15
CA ILE A 60 12.39 1.93 -2.63
C ILE A 60 13.73 2.39 -3.21
N ARG A 61 14.34 3.45 -2.65
CA ARG A 61 15.66 3.92 -3.08
C ARG A 61 16.76 2.87 -2.86
N LYS A 62 16.76 2.19 -1.70
CA LYS A 62 17.68 1.09 -1.39
C LYS A 62 17.45 -0.12 -2.29
N ALA A 63 16.19 -0.40 -2.64
CA ALA A 63 15.81 -1.56 -3.42
C ALA A 63 16.39 -1.57 -4.85
N ARG A 64 16.88 -0.43 -5.36
CA ARG A 64 17.62 -0.34 -6.63
C ARG A 64 18.91 -1.19 -6.65
N GLN A 65 19.42 -1.56 -5.48
CA GLN A 65 20.69 -2.29 -5.33
C GLN A 65 20.49 -3.80 -5.09
N VAL A 66 19.25 -4.30 -5.08
CA VAL A 66 18.94 -5.71 -4.79
C VAL A 66 18.03 -6.32 -5.87
N ASP A 67 18.03 -7.65 -6.03
CA ASP A 67 17.07 -8.33 -6.90
C ASP A 67 15.68 -8.34 -6.23
N LEU A 68 14.75 -7.56 -6.77
CA LEU A 68 13.36 -7.43 -6.30
C LEU A 68 12.58 -8.76 -6.32
N ARG A 69 13.08 -9.80 -6.99
CA ARG A 69 12.45 -11.12 -7.09
C ARG A 69 12.99 -12.11 -6.06
N ALA A 70 14.20 -11.88 -5.55
CA ALA A 70 14.90 -12.79 -4.66
C ALA A 70 14.39 -12.68 -3.22
N ILE A 71 14.10 -11.46 -2.77
CA ILE A 71 13.59 -11.20 -1.42
C ILE A 71 12.09 -11.48 -1.38
N ARG A 72 11.66 -12.26 -0.37
CA ARG A 72 10.26 -12.59 -0.12
C ARG A 72 9.80 -12.13 1.25
N ILE A 73 8.72 -11.36 1.28
CA ILE A 73 8.17 -10.74 2.48
C ILE A 73 6.83 -11.40 2.82
N PRO A 74 6.61 -11.86 4.05
CA PRO A 74 5.30 -12.34 4.48
C PRO A 74 4.26 -11.21 4.46
N ILE A 75 3.01 -11.53 4.11
CA ILE A 75 1.93 -10.55 4.21
C ILE A 75 1.50 -10.36 5.66
N SER A 76 0.87 -9.22 5.97
CA SER A 76 0.42 -8.90 7.33
C SER A 76 -0.66 -9.82 7.90
N LEU A 77 -1.40 -10.53 7.03
CA LEU A 77 -2.48 -11.44 7.43
C LEU A 77 -1.98 -12.81 7.91
N THR A 78 -0.90 -13.32 7.32
CA THR A 78 -0.34 -14.63 7.64
C THR A 78 1.08 -14.75 7.11
N SER A 79 1.95 -15.40 7.89
CA SER A 79 3.32 -15.70 7.49
C SER A 79 3.45 -16.81 6.45
N LEU A 80 2.36 -17.56 6.18
CA LEU A 80 2.33 -18.63 5.19
C LEU A 80 2.41 -18.10 3.75
N ILE A 81 1.86 -16.90 3.51
CA ILE A 81 1.85 -16.26 2.19
C ILE A 81 2.98 -15.23 2.16
N ARG A 82 3.85 -15.34 1.14
CA ARG A 82 4.95 -14.39 0.92
C ARG A 82 4.91 -13.84 -0.50
N LEU A 83 5.15 -12.55 -0.64
CA LEU A 83 5.22 -11.84 -1.92
C LEU A 83 6.67 -11.45 -2.22
N LYS A 84 7.01 -11.31 -3.51
CA LYS A 84 8.30 -10.75 -3.91
C LYS A 84 8.39 -9.29 -3.46
N LEU A 85 9.58 -8.81 -3.13
CA LEU A 85 9.78 -7.41 -2.72
C LEU A 85 9.17 -6.40 -3.70
N GLY A 86 9.36 -6.61 -5.01
CA GLY A 86 8.77 -5.74 -6.04
C GLY A 86 7.23 -5.81 -6.10
N ASP A 87 6.63 -6.95 -5.75
CA ASP A 87 5.18 -7.08 -5.64
C ASP A 87 4.65 -6.33 -4.41
N VAL A 88 5.38 -6.37 -3.28
CA VAL A 88 5.02 -5.67 -2.05
C VAL A 88 4.99 -4.16 -2.26
N PHE A 89 5.99 -3.58 -2.93
CA PHE A 89 5.99 -2.14 -3.21
C PHE A 89 4.82 -1.70 -4.09
N GLN A 90 4.50 -2.48 -5.13
CA GLN A 90 3.33 -2.20 -5.97
C GLN A 90 2.03 -2.30 -5.19
N PHE A 91 1.91 -3.32 -4.33
CA PHE A 91 0.75 -3.49 -3.47
C PHE A 91 0.58 -2.32 -2.50
N LEU A 92 1.66 -1.91 -1.80
CA LEU A 92 1.62 -0.79 -0.86
C LEU A 92 1.19 0.52 -1.55
N ALA A 93 1.78 0.83 -2.72
CA ALA A 93 1.40 2.02 -3.48
C ALA A 93 -0.09 2.02 -3.86
N ALA A 94 -0.61 0.90 -4.38
CA ALA A 94 -2.03 0.78 -4.73
C ALA A 94 -2.95 0.80 -3.51
N HIS A 95 -2.52 0.19 -2.41
CA HIS A 95 -3.23 0.15 -1.14
C HIS A 95 -3.39 1.55 -0.55
N ASP A 96 -2.30 2.32 -0.48
CA ASP A 96 -2.32 3.66 0.09
C ASP A 96 -3.15 4.61 -0.76
N GLU A 97 -3.02 4.55 -2.09
CA GLU A 97 -3.84 5.33 -3.02
C GLU A 97 -5.33 5.04 -2.82
N ARG A 98 -5.72 3.77 -2.69
CA ARG A 98 -7.11 3.40 -2.40
C ARG A 98 -7.60 3.99 -1.08
N HIS A 99 -6.80 3.96 -0.01
CA HIS A 99 -7.19 4.53 1.28
C HIS A 99 -7.30 6.05 1.24
N LEU A 100 -6.38 6.74 0.56
CA LEU A 100 -6.46 8.19 0.35
C LEU A 100 -7.72 8.58 -0.42
N GLN A 101 -8.09 7.83 -1.46
CA GLN A 101 -9.35 8.06 -2.16
C GLN A 101 -10.58 7.79 -1.28
N GLN A 102 -10.54 6.74 -0.45
CA GLN A 102 -11.62 6.48 0.51
C GLN A 102 -11.75 7.61 1.52
N ALA A 103 -10.64 8.12 2.06
CA ALA A 103 -10.63 9.28 2.94
C ALA A 103 -11.20 10.53 2.23
N LYS A 104 -10.76 10.80 0.99
CA LYS A 104 -11.23 11.94 0.20
C LYS A 104 -12.74 11.91 -0.03
N ARG A 105 -13.34 10.73 -0.26
CA ARG A 105 -14.80 10.58 -0.43
C ARG A 105 -15.61 10.88 0.83
N ASN A 106 -14.98 10.81 2.01
CA ASN A 106 -15.61 11.11 3.29
C ASN A 106 -15.40 12.57 3.73
N LEU A 107 -14.60 13.35 3.00
CA LEU A 107 -14.44 14.78 3.28
C LEU A 107 -15.68 15.56 2.81
N PRO A 108 -16.11 16.60 3.55
CA PRO A 108 -17.16 17.49 3.09
C PRO A 108 -16.72 18.23 1.83
N GLN A 109 -17.68 18.57 0.96
CA GLN A 109 -17.44 19.19 -0.36
C GLN A 109 -16.58 20.47 -0.28
N GLU A 110 -16.72 21.23 0.81
CA GLU A 110 -15.97 22.47 1.08
C GLU A 110 -14.49 22.25 1.40
N ALA A 111 -14.13 21.06 1.91
CA ALA A 111 -12.74 20.69 2.15
C ALA A 111 -12.03 20.22 0.87
N LEU A 112 -12.79 19.70 -0.11
CA LEU A 112 -12.26 19.22 -1.39
C LEU A 112 -11.82 20.35 -2.33
N SER A 113 -12.32 21.57 -2.17
CA SER A 113 -11.96 22.73 -2.98
C SER A 113 -10.65 23.41 -2.54
N LYS A 114 -10.08 22.99 -1.40
CA LYS A 114 -8.85 23.55 -0.82
C LYS A 114 -7.64 22.61 -0.92
N VAL A 115 -7.81 21.43 -1.54
CA VAL A 115 -6.78 20.38 -1.72
C VAL A 115 -6.63 20.06 -3.19
#